data_AF-A0A5N6H9G7-F1
#
_entry.id   AF-A0A5N6H9G7-F1
#
_cell.length_a   1.000
_cell.length_b   1.000
_cell.length_c   1.000
_cell.angle_alpha   90.00
_cell.angle_beta   90.00
_cell.angle_gamma   90.00
#
_symmetry.space_group_name_H-M   'P 1'
#
loop_
_entity.id
_entity.type
_entity.pdbx_description
1 polymer ?
#
loop_
_entity_poly.entity_id
_entity_poly.type
_entity_poly.pdbx_seq_one_letter_code
_entity_poly.pdbx_strand_id
1 'polypeptide(L)'
;MSATIHSSIVNIDKLIPRPEDMDREDKDVEQLTPWIFRQTDSAKGDCTHDWPKQDDAFRRLFHLLNSYHVHMEHPRMADGCDSRNTGIAGALKASEAITLPRKNWKVSEREHHRTFIMSQAVMLDALTVDVYHNLEGIKDHGLDVNFTALRYKTLYVIGRRQYATKPEGAVTVGPRTEHLPIISYTGWYERQTWNEFLGETLSVMLGQLAQNMTVRTGKAGVQDQEVFVVGFHGPQFHIARTLFAADLVARVHPRGCSNNEVIELQFTRGYDLSLKKDWLEATRALARLFRYLLCGRAKVAAVQGYLNRPAKTAEKSM
;
A
#
# COMPACT_ATOMS: atom_id res chain seq x y z
N MET A 1 -7.41 18.09 14.05
CA MET A 1 -7.61 18.83 12.80
C MET A 1 -8.60 18.01 12.00
N SER A 2 -9.54 18.67 11.34
CA SER A 2 -10.47 18.05 10.41
C SER A 2 -9.93 18.16 8.99
N ALA A 3 -10.22 17.17 8.16
CA ALA A 3 -10.02 17.22 6.71
C ALA A 3 -11.25 16.60 6.05
N THR A 4 -11.63 17.09 4.88
CA THR A 4 -12.66 16.42 4.09
C THR A 4 -11.97 15.52 3.08
N ILE A 5 -12.24 14.23 3.16
CA ILE A 5 -11.75 13.27 2.18
C ILE A 5 -12.84 13.05 1.15
N HIS A 6 -12.49 13.27 -0.12
CA HIS A 6 -13.26 12.76 -1.24
C HIS A 6 -12.69 11.41 -1.64
N SER A 7 -13.42 10.34 -1.33
CA SER A 7 -12.99 8.98 -1.62
C SER A 7 -13.71 8.42 -2.84
N SER A 8 -12.97 7.79 -3.74
CA SER A 8 -13.56 7.19 -4.94
C SER A 8 -12.86 5.90 -5.33
N ILE A 9 -13.62 4.96 -5.90
CA ILE A 9 -13.06 3.81 -6.61
C ILE A 9 -12.80 4.25 -8.05
N VAL A 10 -11.58 4.03 -8.53
CA VAL A 10 -11.15 4.38 -9.89
C VAL A 10 -10.59 3.16 -10.60
N ASN A 11 -10.57 3.22 -11.94
CA ASN A 11 -9.85 2.25 -12.75
C ASN A 11 -8.33 2.36 -12.48
N ILE A 12 -7.62 1.23 -12.57
CA ILE A 12 -6.17 1.14 -12.46
C ILE A 12 -5.48 2.18 -13.36
N ASP A 13 -6.00 2.43 -14.56
CA ASP A 13 -5.45 3.41 -15.51
C ASP A 13 -5.46 4.86 -15.00
N LYS A 14 -6.44 5.21 -14.17
CA LYS A 14 -6.50 6.52 -13.51
C LYS A 14 -5.60 6.56 -12.26
N LEU A 15 -5.48 5.43 -11.57
CA LEU A 15 -4.70 5.33 -10.34
C LEU A 15 -3.19 5.33 -10.63
N ILE A 16 -2.75 4.52 -11.59
CA ILE A 16 -1.36 4.29 -11.96
C ILE A 16 -1.24 4.45 -13.49
N PRO A 17 -0.38 5.35 -14.00
CA PRO A 17 -0.22 5.55 -15.43
C PRO A 17 0.07 4.24 -16.16
N ARG A 18 -0.57 4.04 -17.32
CA ARG A 18 -0.32 2.87 -18.17
C ARG A 18 1.16 2.81 -18.59
N PRO A 19 1.75 1.61 -18.66
CA PRO A 19 3.07 1.44 -19.23
C PRO A 19 3.03 1.75 -20.74
N GLU A 20 4.18 2.13 -21.29
CA GLU A 20 4.33 2.30 -22.74
C GLU A 20 4.38 0.95 -23.47
N ASP A 21 4.92 -0.06 -22.80
CA ASP A 21 5.02 -1.44 -23.28
C ASP A 21 3.89 -2.28 -22.67
N MET A 22 2.82 -2.46 -23.45
CA MET A 22 1.67 -3.29 -23.05
C MET A 22 2.01 -4.78 -23.06
N ASP A 23 2.89 -5.23 -23.97
CA ASP A 23 3.29 -6.63 -24.07
C ASP A 23 4.07 -7.05 -22.81
N ARG A 24 4.86 -6.12 -22.23
CA ARG A 24 5.53 -6.36 -20.96
C ARG A 24 4.57 -6.53 -19.80
N GLU A 25 3.49 -5.75 -19.74
CA GLU A 25 2.49 -5.87 -18.69
C GLU A 25 1.76 -7.23 -18.75
N ASP A 26 1.39 -7.69 -19.94
CA ASP A 26 0.74 -9.00 -20.07
C ASP A 26 1.70 -10.15 -19.72
N LYS A 27 2.98 -10.05 -20.09
CA LYS A 27 4.02 -11.00 -19.65
C LYS A 27 4.19 -11.01 -18.13
N ASP A 28 4.16 -9.84 -17.48
CA ASP A 28 4.24 -9.77 -16.02
C ASP A 28 3.04 -10.50 -15.39
N VAL A 29 1.83 -10.31 -15.91
CA VAL A 29 0.62 -10.97 -15.39
C VAL A 29 0.69 -12.49 -15.57
N GLU A 30 1.16 -12.96 -16.72
CA GLU A 30 1.40 -14.40 -16.96
C GLU A 30 2.41 -14.96 -15.97
N GLN A 31 3.54 -14.27 -15.76
CA GLN A 31 4.58 -14.67 -14.81
C GLN A 31 4.10 -14.67 -13.36
N LEU A 32 3.24 -13.71 -13.00
CA LEU A 32 2.65 -13.58 -11.66
C LEU A 32 1.42 -14.46 -11.44
N THR A 33 1.07 -15.34 -12.39
CA THR A 33 -0.02 -16.30 -12.22
C THR A 33 0.48 -17.50 -11.40
N PRO A 34 0.00 -17.69 -10.15
CA PRO A 34 0.43 -18.77 -9.29
C PRO A 34 -0.06 -20.11 -9.82
N TRP A 35 0.64 -21.18 -9.42
CA TRP A 35 0.33 -22.54 -9.84
C TRP A 35 -1.15 -22.91 -9.71
N ILE A 36 -1.80 -22.56 -8.58
CA ILE A 36 -3.21 -22.90 -8.33
C ILE A 36 -4.14 -22.35 -9.41
N PHE A 37 -3.89 -21.14 -9.90
CA PHE A 37 -4.73 -20.50 -10.93
C PHE A 37 -4.44 -20.96 -12.36
N ARG A 38 -3.42 -21.80 -12.56
CA ARG A 38 -3.24 -22.53 -13.82
C ARG A 38 -4.22 -23.71 -13.95
N GLN A 39 -4.83 -24.12 -12.83
CA GLN A 39 -5.69 -25.30 -12.78
C GLN A 39 -7.14 -24.97 -12.44
N THR A 40 -7.36 -23.97 -11.60
CA THR A 40 -8.70 -23.59 -11.12
C THR A 40 -8.89 -22.08 -11.17
N ASP A 41 -10.14 -21.62 -11.19
CA ASP A 41 -10.44 -20.18 -11.15
C ASP A 41 -10.65 -19.64 -9.73
N SER A 42 -10.61 -20.51 -8.72
CA SER A 42 -10.78 -20.15 -7.32
C SER A 42 -9.92 -21.01 -6.40
N ALA A 43 -9.16 -20.37 -5.52
CA ALA A 43 -8.44 -21.01 -4.44
C ALA A 43 -9.40 -21.14 -3.24
N LYS A 44 -9.72 -22.39 -2.84
CA LYS A 44 -10.64 -22.67 -1.72
C LYS A 44 -9.93 -23.51 -0.68
N GLY A 45 -10.19 -23.20 0.59
CA GLY A 45 -9.64 -23.94 1.73
C GLY A 45 -8.11 -23.99 1.71
N ASP A 46 -7.55 -25.08 2.23
CA ASP A 46 -6.10 -25.29 2.25
C ASP A 46 -5.58 -25.83 0.91
N CYS A 47 -5.57 -24.96 -0.10
CA CYS A 47 -5.02 -25.24 -1.43
C CYS A 47 -3.49 -25.37 -1.47
N THR A 48 -2.80 -25.24 -0.33
CA THR A 48 -1.33 -25.26 -0.27
C THR A 48 -0.72 -26.65 -0.11
N HIS A 49 -1.53 -27.66 0.20
CA HIS A 49 -1.08 -29.05 0.38
C HIS A 49 -0.56 -29.68 -0.92
N ASP A 50 -1.22 -29.42 -2.05
CA ASP A 50 -0.85 -29.98 -3.35
C ASP A 50 0.15 -29.10 -4.11
N TRP A 51 0.66 -28.04 -3.47
CA TRP A 51 1.53 -27.07 -4.12
C TRP A 51 2.87 -27.70 -4.51
N PRO A 52 3.32 -27.62 -5.78
CA PRO A 52 4.56 -28.25 -6.21
C PRO A 52 5.77 -27.73 -5.46
N LYS A 53 6.69 -28.62 -5.09
CA LYS A 53 7.94 -28.23 -4.41
C LYS A 53 8.86 -27.33 -5.26
N GLN A 54 8.69 -27.37 -6.58
CA GLN A 54 9.52 -26.64 -7.55
C GLN A 54 8.99 -25.23 -7.85
N ASP A 55 7.75 -24.93 -7.47
CA ASP A 55 7.10 -23.64 -7.67
C ASP A 55 6.71 -23.11 -6.28
N ASP A 56 7.53 -22.26 -5.66
CA ASP A 56 7.27 -21.75 -4.31
C ASP A 56 6.59 -20.36 -4.32
N ALA A 57 6.43 -19.76 -5.50
CA ALA A 57 5.90 -18.41 -5.63
C ALA A 57 4.47 -18.34 -5.08
N PHE A 58 4.19 -17.36 -4.21
CA PHE A 58 2.88 -17.12 -3.61
C PHE A 58 2.34 -18.22 -2.67
N ARG A 59 3.00 -19.38 -2.55
CA ARG A 59 2.53 -20.48 -1.68
C ARG A 59 2.32 -20.01 -0.24
N ARG A 60 3.25 -19.22 0.28
CA ARG A 60 3.16 -18.61 1.62
C ARG A 60 1.95 -17.68 1.73
N LEU A 61 1.67 -16.87 0.73
CA LEU A 61 0.52 -15.97 0.72
C LEU A 61 -0.79 -16.75 0.78
N PHE A 62 -0.95 -17.80 -0.03
CA PHE A 62 -2.19 -18.60 -0.03
C PHE A 62 -2.42 -19.33 1.31
N HIS A 63 -1.35 -19.78 1.97
CA HIS A 63 -1.46 -20.36 3.32
C HIS A 63 -1.98 -19.32 4.33
N LEU A 64 -1.47 -18.08 4.25
CA LEU A 64 -1.90 -16.98 5.11
C LEU A 64 -3.34 -16.52 4.80
N LEU A 65 -3.71 -16.42 3.51
CA LEU A 65 -5.05 -16.05 3.07
C LEU A 65 -6.10 -17.03 3.59
N ASN A 66 -5.84 -18.35 3.51
CA ASN A 66 -6.75 -19.35 4.05
C ASN A 66 -6.98 -19.14 5.55
N SER A 67 -5.90 -18.95 6.32
CA SER A 67 -5.99 -18.67 7.76
C SER A 67 -6.76 -17.37 8.06
N TYR A 68 -6.57 -16.34 7.23
CA TYR A 68 -7.27 -15.06 7.33
C TYR A 68 -8.78 -15.20 7.06
N HIS A 69 -9.16 -15.96 6.03
CA HIS A 69 -10.56 -16.24 5.73
C HIS A 69 -11.25 -17.02 6.85
N VAL A 70 -10.62 -18.07 7.39
CA VAL A 70 -11.15 -18.84 8.53
C VAL A 70 -11.40 -17.94 9.74
N HIS A 71 -10.45 -17.05 10.06
CA HIS A 71 -10.60 -16.10 11.16
C HIS A 71 -11.75 -15.09 10.93
N MET A 72 -12.06 -14.75 9.68
CA MET A 72 -13.20 -13.89 9.35
C MET A 72 -14.54 -14.63 9.36
N GLU A 73 -14.58 -15.93 9.08
CA GLU A 73 -15.81 -16.74 9.08
C GLU A 73 -16.22 -17.17 10.50
N HIS A 74 -15.26 -17.42 11.40
CA HIS A 74 -15.52 -17.95 12.74
C HIS A 74 -16.45 -17.07 13.63
N PRO A 75 -16.37 -15.72 13.60
CA PRO A 75 -17.32 -14.86 14.30
C PRO A 75 -18.71 -14.79 13.63
N ARG A 76 -18.81 -15.12 12.34
CA ARG A 76 -19.99 -14.85 11.49
C ARG A 76 -21.01 -15.97 11.47
N MET A 77 -20.59 -17.21 11.75
CA MET A 77 -21.48 -18.34 11.98
C MET A 77 -22.45 -18.12 13.17
N ALA A 78 -22.15 -17.15 14.05
CA ALA A 78 -22.99 -16.81 15.20
C ALA A 78 -24.03 -15.70 14.94
N ASP A 79 -23.85 -14.85 13.93
CA ASP A 79 -24.62 -13.58 13.79
C ASP A 79 -25.34 -13.43 12.43
N GLY A 80 -25.31 -14.44 11.56
CA GLY A 80 -26.14 -14.52 10.35
C GLY A 80 -25.93 -13.44 9.27
N CYS A 81 -24.88 -12.62 9.38
CA CYS A 81 -24.64 -11.48 8.50
C CYS A 81 -23.86 -11.87 7.22
N ASP A 82 -24.42 -11.53 6.07
CA ASP A 82 -23.91 -11.92 4.74
C ASP A 82 -22.70 -11.05 4.32
N SER A 83 -21.49 -11.62 4.38
CA SER A 83 -20.24 -10.83 4.36
C SER A 83 -19.73 -10.41 2.99
N ARG A 84 -20.44 -10.74 1.90
CA ARG A 84 -20.02 -10.40 0.52
C ARG A 84 -19.91 -8.90 0.24
N ASN A 85 -20.48 -8.05 1.10
CA ASN A 85 -20.42 -6.59 1.00
C ASN A 85 -19.39 -5.90 1.92
N THR A 86 -18.50 -6.64 2.58
CA THR A 86 -17.46 -6.05 3.46
C THR A 86 -16.26 -5.44 2.71
N GLY A 87 -16.30 -5.44 1.38
CA GLY A 87 -15.31 -4.80 0.52
C GLY A 87 -15.37 -3.27 0.54
N ILE A 88 -14.37 -2.62 -0.09
CA ILE A 88 -14.36 -1.15 -0.22
C ILE A 88 -15.66 -0.64 -0.82
N ALA A 89 -16.16 -1.30 -1.86
CA ALA A 89 -17.39 -0.87 -2.55
C ALA A 89 -18.62 -0.84 -1.61
N GLY A 90 -18.68 -1.74 -0.63
CA GLY A 90 -19.79 -1.77 0.33
C GLY A 90 -19.67 -0.75 1.45
N ALA A 91 -18.46 -0.24 1.74
CA ALA A 91 -18.23 0.78 2.76
C ALA A 91 -18.06 2.21 2.19
N LEU A 92 -17.80 2.33 0.89
CA LEU A 92 -17.42 3.59 0.24
C LEU A 92 -18.49 4.66 0.40
N LYS A 93 -18.06 5.81 0.92
CA LYS A 93 -18.81 7.06 0.88
C LYS A 93 -18.00 8.12 0.15
N ALA A 94 -18.61 8.73 -0.86
CA ALA A 94 -17.91 9.64 -1.79
C ALA A 94 -17.22 10.82 -1.08
N SER A 95 -17.81 11.33 0.00
CA SER A 95 -17.25 12.44 0.77
C SER A 95 -17.46 12.21 2.26
N GLU A 96 -16.40 12.35 3.05
CA GLU A 96 -16.43 12.19 4.51
C GLU A 96 -15.58 13.27 5.18
N ALA A 97 -16.16 13.93 6.17
CA ALA A 97 -15.42 14.83 7.05
C ALA A 97 -14.76 14.00 8.14
N ILE A 98 -13.44 13.88 8.10
CA ILE A 98 -12.68 13.10 9.08
C ILE A 98 -11.98 14.01 10.07
N THR A 99 -11.77 13.53 11.29
CA THR A 99 -10.86 14.16 12.25
C THR A 99 -9.62 13.30 12.40
N LEU A 100 -8.45 13.84 12.04
CA LEU A 100 -7.21 13.09 12.14
C LEU A 100 -6.80 12.85 13.60
N PRO A 101 -6.56 11.59 14.01
CA PRO A 101 -6.16 11.26 15.37
C PRO A 101 -4.71 11.70 15.62
N ARG A 102 -4.39 12.23 16.81
CA ARG A 102 -3.01 12.59 17.18
C ARG A 102 -2.02 11.42 17.09
N LYS A 103 -2.51 10.21 17.37
CA LYS A 103 -1.79 8.93 17.27
C LYS A 103 -2.78 7.89 16.77
N ASN A 104 -2.63 7.41 15.54
CA ASN A 104 -3.61 6.49 14.95
C ASN A 104 -3.67 5.12 15.66
N TRP A 105 -2.59 4.68 16.30
CA TRP A 105 -2.53 3.37 16.97
C TRP A 105 -2.98 3.37 18.44
N LYS A 106 -3.33 4.52 19.02
CA LYS A 106 -3.77 4.61 20.43
C LYS A 106 -5.30 4.54 20.60
N VAL A 107 -6.00 4.07 19.58
CA VAL A 107 -7.45 3.83 19.63
C VAL A 107 -7.67 2.50 20.35
N SER A 108 -8.44 2.50 21.44
CA SER A 108 -8.63 1.33 22.31
C SER A 108 -9.15 0.11 21.54
N GLU A 109 -10.07 0.31 20.60
CA GLU A 109 -10.64 -0.76 19.77
C GLU A 109 -9.56 -1.44 18.91
N ARG A 110 -8.68 -0.66 18.27
CA ARG A 110 -7.62 -1.18 17.39
C ARG A 110 -6.68 -2.15 18.10
N GLU A 111 -6.35 -1.91 19.37
CA GLU A 111 -5.41 -2.77 20.10
C GLU A 111 -5.99 -4.19 20.32
N HIS A 112 -7.31 -4.33 20.47
CA HIS A 112 -7.97 -5.64 20.55
C HIS A 112 -7.80 -6.47 19.27
N HIS A 113 -7.65 -5.80 18.12
CA HIS A 113 -7.46 -6.44 16.82
C HIS A 113 -6.01 -6.54 16.38
N ARG A 114 -5.04 -6.32 17.29
CA ARG A 114 -3.61 -6.25 16.94
C ARG A 114 -3.11 -7.49 16.20
N THR A 115 -3.49 -8.69 16.64
CA THR A 115 -3.07 -9.95 16.00
C THR A 115 -3.64 -10.10 14.60
N PHE A 116 -4.92 -9.73 14.40
CA PHE A 116 -5.59 -9.74 13.10
C PHE A 116 -5.03 -8.72 12.12
N ILE A 117 -4.61 -7.56 12.63
CA ILE A 117 -3.95 -6.53 11.81
C ILE A 117 -2.52 -7.00 11.44
N MET A 118 -1.83 -7.68 12.35
CA MET A 118 -0.50 -8.23 12.07
C MET A 118 -0.54 -9.30 10.97
N SER A 119 -1.57 -10.15 10.93
CA SER A 119 -1.69 -11.13 9.83
C SER A 119 -1.85 -10.46 8.47
N GLN A 120 -2.61 -9.35 8.38
CA GLN A 120 -2.68 -8.53 7.17
C GLN A 120 -1.31 -7.97 6.76
N ALA A 121 -0.54 -7.45 7.71
CA ALA A 121 0.81 -6.93 7.44
C ALA A 121 1.70 -8.00 6.80
N VAL A 122 1.67 -9.22 7.35
CA VAL A 122 2.46 -10.36 6.86
C VAL A 122 1.97 -10.85 5.50
N MET A 123 0.67 -10.79 5.22
CA MET A 123 0.11 -11.10 3.89
C MET A 123 0.51 -10.05 2.85
N LEU A 124 0.40 -8.76 3.17
CA LEU A 124 0.79 -7.67 2.27
C LEU A 124 2.29 -7.74 1.96
N ASP A 125 3.11 -8.04 2.96
CA ASP A 125 4.54 -8.28 2.79
C ASP A 125 4.82 -9.47 1.87
N ALA A 126 4.18 -10.64 2.11
CA ALA A 126 4.32 -11.80 1.23
C ALA A 126 3.92 -11.48 -0.23
N LEU A 127 2.78 -10.83 -0.42
CA LEU A 127 2.28 -10.45 -1.74
C LEU A 127 3.23 -9.50 -2.47
N THR A 128 3.66 -8.43 -1.81
CA THR A 128 4.52 -7.41 -2.43
C THR A 128 5.94 -7.92 -2.69
N VAL A 129 6.48 -8.74 -1.79
CA VAL A 129 7.77 -9.44 -1.97
C VAL A 129 7.69 -10.36 -3.18
N ASP A 130 6.71 -11.24 -3.24
CA ASP A 130 6.61 -12.22 -4.32
C ASP A 130 6.35 -11.54 -5.66
N VAL A 131 5.47 -10.53 -5.71
CA VAL A 131 5.27 -9.76 -6.94
C VAL A 131 6.58 -9.12 -7.39
N TYR A 132 7.27 -8.37 -6.54
CA TYR A 132 8.50 -7.70 -6.92
C TYR A 132 9.61 -8.65 -7.39
N HIS A 133 9.83 -9.76 -6.67
CA HIS A 133 10.93 -10.68 -7.00
C HIS A 133 10.68 -11.51 -8.26
N ASN A 134 9.41 -11.70 -8.63
CA ASN A 134 9.02 -12.39 -9.86
C ASN A 134 8.88 -11.44 -11.06
N LEU A 135 9.11 -10.13 -10.92
CA LEU A 135 9.15 -9.22 -12.07
C LEU A 135 10.54 -9.23 -12.71
N GLU A 136 10.60 -9.65 -13.97
CA GLU A 136 11.84 -9.59 -14.74
C GLU A 136 12.29 -8.15 -15.04
N GLY A 137 13.61 -7.94 -15.05
CA GLY A 137 14.26 -6.70 -15.49
C GLY A 137 14.00 -5.47 -14.61
N ILE A 138 13.37 -5.63 -13.43
CA ILE A 138 13.03 -4.49 -12.55
C ILE A 138 14.17 -4.12 -11.59
N LYS A 139 15.11 -5.05 -11.33
CA LYS A 139 16.21 -4.88 -10.37
C LYS A 139 17.38 -4.04 -10.92
N ASP A 140 17.39 -3.76 -12.22
CA ASP A 140 18.54 -3.15 -12.92
C ASP A 140 18.60 -1.61 -12.80
N HIS A 141 17.67 -1.00 -12.06
CA HIS A 141 17.55 0.47 -11.95
C HIS A 141 18.38 1.11 -10.81
N GLY A 142 19.24 0.35 -10.13
CA GLY A 142 20.16 0.88 -9.11
C GLY A 142 19.49 1.36 -7.82
N LEU A 143 18.24 0.97 -7.57
CA LEU A 143 17.49 1.26 -6.35
C LEU A 143 17.43 0.01 -5.46
N ASP A 144 17.94 0.12 -4.23
CA ASP A 144 17.79 -0.92 -3.22
C ASP A 144 16.36 -0.92 -2.67
N VAL A 145 15.53 -1.86 -3.14
CA VAL A 145 14.16 -2.06 -2.64
C VAL A 145 14.15 -3.05 -1.48
N ASN A 146 13.57 -2.66 -0.35
CA ASN A 146 13.47 -3.47 0.85
C ASN A 146 12.01 -3.58 1.32
N PHE A 147 11.66 -4.70 1.95
CA PHE A 147 10.31 -5.02 2.42
C PHE A 147 10.31 -5.21 3.93
N THR A 148 9.27 -4.72 4.60
CA THR A 148 9.11 -4.93 6.04
C THR A 148 7.66 -5.02 6.44
N ALA A 149 7.31 -6.07 7.18
CA ALA A 149 6.06 -6.20 7.94
C ALA A 149 6.19 -5.69 9.38
N LEU A 150 7.20 -4.86 9.68
CA LEU A 150 7.42 -4.32 11.02
C LEU A 150 6.78 -2.94 11.14
N ARG A 151 5.98 -2.76 12.21
CA ARG A 151 5.45 -1.47 12.59
C ARG A 151 6.59 -0.52 12.92
N TYR A 152 6.69 0.56 12.17
CA TYR A 152 7.56 1.68 12.47
C TYR A 152 6.74 2.93 12.74
N LYS A 153 7.26 3.83 13.55
CA LYS A 153 6.57 5.08 13.89
C LYS A 153 7.04 6.16 12.94
N THR A 154 6.12 6.81 12.24
CA THR A 154 6.40 8.01 11.45
C THR A 154 5.72 9.22 12.07
N LEU A 155 6.27 10.39 11.77
CA LEU A 155 5.87 11.67 12.35
C LEU A 155 5.53 12.62 11.20
N TYR A 156 4.47 13.40 11.39
CA TYR A 156 4.10 14.47 10.48
C TYR A 156 3.51 15.63 11.27
N VAL A 157 3.50 16.82 10.69
CA VAL A 157 3.05 18.05 11.36
C VAL A 157 1.78 18.57 10.70
N ILE A 158 0.76 18.87 11.51
CA ILE A 158 -0.49 19.48 11.07
C ILE A 158 -0.83 20.67 11.97
N GLY A 159 -1.08 21.85 11.40
CA GLY A 159 -1.39 23.07 12.16
C GLY A 159 -0.35 23.38 13.24
N ARG A 160 0.95 23.20 12.93
CA ARG A 160 2.09 23.28 13.87
C ARG A 160 2.05 22.29 15.04
N ARG A 161 1.14 21.32 15.04
CA ARG A 161 1.09 20.24 16.03
C ARG A 161 1.66 18.98 15.41
N GLN A 162 2.44 18.25 16.18
CA GLN A 162 3.00 16.99 15.74
C GLN A 162 2.01 15.85 15.95
N TYR A 163 1.83 15.05 14.90
CA TYR A 163 1.03 13.84 14.87
C TYR A 163 1.98 12.67 14.61
N ALA A 164 1.50 11.47 14.92
CA ALA A 164 2.25 10.27 14.66
C ALA A 164 1.32 9.20 14.08
N THR A 165 1.86 8.43 13.14
CA THR A 165 1.22 7.23 12.61
C THR A 165 2.13 6.03 12.75
N LYS A 166 1.53 4.84 12.77
CA LYS A 166 2.21 3.56 12.64
C LYS A 166 1.61 2.80 11.46
N PRO A 167 2.24 2.83 10.28
CA PRO A 167 1.95 1.83 9.26
C PRO A 167 2.25 0.43 9.78
N GLU A 168 1.59 -0.56 9.17
CA GLU A 168 1.76 -1.97 9.53
C GLU A 168 3.02 -2.58 8.90
N GLY A 169 3.58 -1.91 7.90
CA GLY A 169 4.77 -2.27 7.16
C GLY A 169 4.96 -1.34 5.96
N ALA A 170 5.96 -1.62 5.13
CA ALA A 170 6.18 -0.87 3.90
C ALA A 170 7.12 -1.59 2.93
N VAL A 171 6.98 -1.22 1.66
CA VAL A 171 8.04 -1.28 0.66
C VAL A 171 8.84 0.02 0.75
N THR A 172 10.15 -0.09 0.89
CA THR A 172 11.07 1.04 1.07
C THR A 172 12.17 1.04 0.01
N VAL A 173 12.75 2.21 -0.27
CA VAL A 173 13.91 2.38 -1.15
C VAL A 173 15.11 2.96 -0.41
N GLY A 174 16.30 2.64 -0.90
CA GLY A 174 17.56 3.18 -0.42
C GLY A 174 18.34 2.25 0.50
N PRO A 175 19.47 2.73 1.06
CA PRO A 175 20.26 1.96 2.01
C PRO A 175 19.39 1.54 3.20
N ARG A 176 19.69 0.37 3.76
CA ARG A 176 18.99 -0.19 4.93
C ARG A 176 18.92 0.76 6.14
N THR A 177 19.70 1.84 6.18
CA THR A 177 19.70 2.82 7.26
C THR A 177 18.66 3.93 7.09
N GLU A 178 18.17 4.20 5.88
CA GLU A 178 17.30 5.36 5.58
C GLU A 178 15.81 4.98 5.45
N HIS A 179 15.48 3.72 5.10
CA HIS A 179 14.11 3.14 5.11
C HIS A 179 13.01 4.08 4.59
N LEU A 180 13.14 4.61 3.37
CA LEU A 180 12.14 5.55 2.83
C LEU A 180 10.97 4.82 2.16
N PRO A 181 9.73 4.95 2.66
CA PRO A 181 8.59 4.22 2.11
C PRO A 181 8.14 4.73 0.73
N ILE A 182 8.01 3.81 -0.21
CA ILE A 182 7.37 4.03 -1.53
C ILE A 182 5.96 3.45 -1.59
N ILE A 183 5.68 2.42 -0.78
CA ILE A 183 4.34 1.86 -0.57
C ILE A 183 4.21 1.53 0.92
N SER A 184 3.23 2.10 1.63
CA SER A 184 2.97 1.73 3.04
C SER A 184 1.81 0.75 3.19
N TYR A 185 1.85 -0.08 4.23
CA TYR A 185 0.78 -1.03 4.53
C TYR A 185 -0.20 -0.44 5.55
N THR A 186 -1.49 -0.49 5.24
CA THR A 186 -2.58 -0.18 6.17
C THR A 186 -3.20 -1.45 6.73
N GLY A 187 -3.90 -1.33 7.86
CA GLY A 187 -4.57 -2.46 8.50
C GLY A 187 -6.00 -2.12 8.84
N TRP A 188 -6.91 -3.04 8.53
CA TRP A 188 -8.34 -2.94 8.80
C TRP A 188 -8.74 -3.87 9.94
N TYR A 189 -9.85 -3.59 10.61
CA TYR A 189 -10.43 -4.49 11.60
C TYR A 189 -11.96 -4.43 11.57
N GLU A 190 -12.60 -5.49 12.06
CA GLU A 190 -14.05 -5.57 12.10
C GLU A 190 -14.63 -4.44 12.95
N ARG A 191 -15.78 -3.89 12.53
CA ARG A 191 -16.44 -2.72 13.14
C ARG A 191 -15.70 -1.38 13.01
N GLN A 192 -14.51 -1.37 12.39
CA GLN A 192 -13.89 -0.10 12.00
C GLN A 192 -14.84 0.66 11.06
N THR A 193 -15.18 1.88 11.43
CA THR A 193 -16.02 2.73 10.59
C THR A 193 -15.23 3.21 9.37
N TRP A 194 -15.94 3.52 8.28
CA TRP A 194 -15.31 4.09 7.08
C TRP A 194 -14.52 5.38 7.39
N ASN A 195 -15.03 6.21 8.31
CA ASN A 195 -14.35 7.44 8.75
C ASN A 195 -13.00 7.16 9.44
N GLU A 196 -12.97 6.18 10.35
CA GLU A 196 -11.75 5.74 11.02
C GLU A 196 -10.75 5.14 10.04
N PHE A 197 -11.21 4.27 9.14
CA PHE A 197 -10.38 3.65 8.10
C PHE A 197 -9.73 4.72 7.20
N LEU A 198 -10.50 5.71 6.74
CA LEU A 198 -9.99 6.83 5.96
C LEU A 198 -9.00 7.69 6.76
N GLY A 199 -9.29 7.96 8.04
CA GLY A 199 -8.42 8.72 8.93
C GLY A 199 -7.08 8.04 9.20
N GLU A 200 -7.07 6.72 9.38
CA GLU A 200 -5.86 5.93 9.52
C GLU A 200 -5.06 5.88 8.21
N THR A 201 -5.74 5.64 7.09
CA THR A 201 -5.14 5.57 5.74
C THR A 201 -4.45 6.90 5.40
N LEU A 202 -5.14 8.02 5.58
CA LEU A 202 -4.55 9.34 5.34
C LEU A 202 -3.41 9.63 6.32
N SER A 203 -3.53 9.24 7.59
CA SER A 203 -2.45 9.40 8.57
C SER A 203 -1.18 8.69 8.11
N VAL A 204 -1.30 7.45 7.62
CA VAL A 204 -0.19 6.67 7.03
C VAL A 204 0.39 7.41 5.81
N MET A 205 -0.46 7.88 4.90
CA MET A 205 0.00 8.60 3.70
C MET A 205 0.77 9.88 4.03
N LEU A 206 0.29 10.66 5.01
CA LEU A 206 0.98 11.88 5.47
C LEU A 206 2.32 11.57 6.14
N GLY A 207 2.41 10.45 6.88
CA GLY A 207 3.65 9.95 7.44
C GLY A 207 4.69 9.57 6.38
N GLN A 208 4.25 8.84 5.34
CA GLN A 208 5.09 8.49 4.19
C GLN A 208 5.55 9.75 3.42
N LEU A 209 4.64 10.69 3.17
CA LEU A 209 4.98 11.97 2.54
C LEU A 209 6.05 12.71 3.35
N ALA A 210 5.86 12.85 4.67
CA ALA A 210 6.81 13.55 5.52
C ALA A 210 8.20 12.92 5.51
N GLN A 211 8.29 11.58 5.51
CA GLN A 211 9.58 10.89 5.38
C GLN A 211 10.22 11.09 4.02
N ASN A 212 9.47 10.96 2.93
CA ASN A 212 10.01 11.13 1.58
C ASN A 212 10.54 12.54 1.33
N MET A 213 9.97 13.54 2.01
CA MET A 213 10.42 14.93 1.94
C MET A 213 11.77 15.17 2.62
N THR A 214 12.24 14.28 3.51
CA THR A 214 13.56 14.41 4.16
C THR A 214 14.74 14.26 3.20
N VAL A 215 14.55 13.57 2.07
CA VAL A 215 15.60 13.27 1.10
C VAL A 215 15.63 14.27 -0.06
N ARG A 216 14.82 15.33 -0.01
CA ARG A 216 14.91 16.43 -0.97
C ARG A 216 16.24 17.18 -0.79
N THR A 217 17.23 16.78 -1.57
CA THR A 217 18.55 17.39 -1.68
C THR A 217 18.57 18.38 -2.85
N GLY A 218 17.92 19.54 -2.71
CA GLY A 218 18.03 20.57 -3.75
C GLY A 218 17.19 21.82 -3.55
N LYS A 219 17.61 22.91 -4.22
CA LYS A 219 16.92 24.22 -4.29
C LYS A 219 15.65 24.21 -5.17
N ALA A 220 15.25 23.06 -5.71
CA ALA A 220 14.05 22.95 -6.53
C ALA A 220 12.80 23.23 -5.67
N GLY A 221 11.89 24.04 -6.19
CA GLY A 221 10.64 24.38 -5.52
C GLY A 221 9.82 23.15 -5.13
N VAL A 222 8.80 23.36 -4.30
CA VAL A 222 7.93 22.26 -3.89
C VAL A 222 7.22 21.69 -5.11
N GLN A 223 7.40 20.39 -5.37
CA GLN A 223 6.71 19.66 -6.42
C GLN A 223 5.57 18.83 -5.84
N ASP A 224 4.60 18.49 -6.69
CA ASP A 224 3.58 17.48 -6.43
C ASP A 224 4.20 16.17 -5.93
N GLN A 225 3.49 15.47 -5.05
CA GLN A 225 3.93 14.20 -4.50
C GLN A 225 2.81 13.17 -4.55
N GLU A 226 3.13 11.99 -5.06
CA GLU A 226 2.27 10.83 -5.00
C GLU A 226 2.60 9.99 -3.77
N VAL A 227 1.55 9.46 -3.15
CA VAL A 227 1.68 8.54 -2.04
C VAL A 227 0.80 7.34 -2.29
N PHE A 228 1.40 6.16 -2.20
CA PHE A 228 0.74 4.88 -2.42
C PHE A 228 0.68 4.08 -1.12
N VAL A 229 -0.46 3.46 -0.88
CA VAL A 229 -0.62 2.47 0.19
C VAL A 229 -1.33 1.25 -0.35
N VAL A 230 -1.11 0.13 0.31
CA VAL A 230 -1.85 -1.11 0.06
C VAL A 230 -2.42 -1.63 1.37
N GLY A 231 -3.54 -2.32 1.28
CA GLY A 231 -4.24 -2.79 2.46
C GLY A 231 -5.34 -3.77 2.12
N PHE A 232 -6.02 -4.23 3.16
CA PHE A 232 -7.28 -4.95 3.06
C PHE A 232 -8.41 -4.09 3.62
N HIS A 233 -9.61 -4.27 3.07
CA HIS A 233 -10.86 -3.86 3.72
C HIS A 233 -11.80 -5.08 3.66
N GLY A 234 -12.07 -5.68 4.82
CA GLY A 234 -12.60 -7.04 4.86
C GLY A 234 -11.66 -8.02 4.13
N PRO A 235 -12.18 -8.97 3.33
CA PRO A 235 -11.37 -9.93 2.57
C PRO A 235 -10.67 -9.32 1.35
N GLN A 236 -10.97 -8.07 0.99
CA GLN A 236 -10.57 -7.52 -0.31
C GLN A 236 -9.30 -6.68 -0.22
N PHE A 237 -8.29 -7.09 -0.99
CA PHE A 237 -7.08 -6.33 -1.21
C PHE A 237 -7.37 -5.07 -2.03
N HIS A 238 -6.66 -3.98 -1.75
CA HIS A 238 -6.75 -2.75 -2.53
C HIS A 238 -5.43 -1.99 -2.58
N ILE A 239 -5.32 -1.13 -3.59
CA ILE A 239 -4.28 -0.10 -3.69
C ILE A 239 -4.97 1.25 -3.58
N ALA A 240 -4.41 2.16 -2.79
CA ALA A 240 -4.88 3.54 -2.72
C ALA A 240 -3.76 4.53 -3.03
N ARG A 241 -4.14 5.64 -3.66
CA ARG A 241 -3.26 6.75 -4.03
C ARG A 241 -3.86 8.07 -3.59
N THR A 242 -3.00 8.95 -3.09
CA THR A 242 -3.25 10.39 -3.00
C THR A 242 -2.19 11.14 -3.78
N LEU A 243 -2.61 12.16 -4.53
CA LEU A 243 -1.72 13.17 -5.11
C LEU A 243 -1.77 14.42 -4.24
N PHE A 244 -0.68 14.69 -3.53
CA PHE A 244 -0.49 15.94 -2.80
C PHE A 244 0.10 16.99 -3.75
N ALA A 245 -0.71 17.95 -4.15
CA ALA A 245 -0.26 19.06 -5.00
C ALA A 245 0.86 19.87 -4.32
N ALA A 246 1.73 20.48 -5.12
CA ALA A 246 2.87 21.26 -4.65
C ALA A 246 2.51 22.30 -3.59
N ASP A 247 1.41 23.01 -3.76
CA ASP A 247 0.92 24.01 -2.82
C ASP A 247 0.52 23.38 -1.47
N LEU A 248 -0.12 22.20 -1.50
CA LEU A 248 -0.48 21.42 -0.34
C LEU A 248 0.77 20.89 0.37
N VAL A 249 1.73 20.31 -0.36
CA VAL A 249 3.01 19.84 0.18
C VAL A 249 3.77 20.99 0.87
N ALA A 250 3.76 22.18 0.27
CA ALA A 250 4.42 23.38 0.81
C ALA A 250 3.78 23.84 2.13
N ARG A 251 2.49 23.56 2.33
CA ARG A 251 1.79 23.80 3.60
C ARG A 251 2.03 22.67 4.60
N VAL A 252 1.92 21.41 4.16
CA VAL A 252 2.03 20.20 5.00
C VAL A 252 3.37 20.10 5.71
N HIS A 253 4.47 20.48 5.05
CA HIS A 253 5.81 20.32 5.60
C HIS A 253 6.15 21.31 6.76
N PRO A 254 5.93 22.64 6.65
CA PRO A 254 6.25 23.58 7.73
C PRO A 254 5.06 23.95 8.64
N ARG A 255 3.82 23.93 8.14
CA ARG A 255 2.64 24.46 8.84
C ARG A 255 1.54 23.43 9.04
N GLY A 256 1.55 22.37 8.25
CA GLY A 256 0.49 21.38 8.19
C GLY A 256 -0.68 21.75 7.28
N CYS A 257 -1.52 20.76 6.96
CA CYS A 257 -2.84 20.96 6.36
C CYS A 257 -3.72 21.91 7.21
N SER A 258 -4.53 22.76 6.56
CA SER A 258 -5.58 23.55 7.21
C SER A 258 -6.78 22.68 7.69
N ASN A 259 -7.69 23.24 8.50
CA ASN A 259 -8.86 22.51 9.03
C ASN A 259 -9.93 22.14 7.96
N ASN A 260 -9.81 22.68 6.75
CA ASN A 260 -10.77 22.49 5.66
C ASN A 260 -10.07 21.99 4.39
N GLU A 261 -8.90 21.35 4.50
CA GLU A 261 -8.27 20.76 3.31
C GLU A 261 -9.18 19.66 2.76
N VAL A 262 -9.36 19.71 1.45
CA VAL A 262 -10.03 18.68 0.69
C VAL A 262 -8.95 17.80 0.07
N ILE A 263 -9.00 16.51 0.39
CA ILE A 263 -8.01 15.54 -0.08
C ILE A 263 -8.72 14.49 -0.89
N GLU A 264 -8.27 14.29 -2.13
CA GLU A 264 -8.73 13.20 -2.97
C GLU A 264 -7.98 11.92 -2.61
N LEU A 265 -8.73 10.90 -2.20
CA LEU A 265 -8.22 9.57 -1.96
C LEU A 265 -8.85 8.59 -2.94
N GLN A 266 -8.03 8.02 -3.81
CA GLN A 266 -8.48 7.11 -4.86
C GLN A 266 -8.10 5.69 -4.49
N PHE A 267 -9.03 4.76 -4.66
CA PHE A 267 -8.85 3.33 -4.43
C PHE A 267 -9.03 2.55 -5.73
N THR A 268 -8.37 1.40 -5.87
CA THR A 268 -8.84 0.37 -6.79
C THR A 268 -10.19 -0.18 -6.33
N ARG A 269 -10.89 -0.91 -7.22
CA ARG A 269 -11.91 -1.84 -6.73
C ARG A 269 -11.23 -2.84 -5.78
N GLY A 270 -11.91 -3.27 -4.74
CA GLY A 270 -11.39 -4.34 -3.90
C GLY A 270 -11.24 -5.62 -4.72
N TYR A 271 -10.17 -6.38 -4.46
CA TYR A 271 -9.86 -7.64 -5.13
C TYR A 271 -9.89 -8.78 -4.13
N ASP A 272 -10.68 -9.81 -4.41
CA ASP A 272 -10.61 -11.08 -3.70
C ASP A 272 -9.46 -11.92 -4.27
N LEU A 273 -8.35 -11.99 -3.54
CA LEU A 273 -7.15 -12.69 -4.00
C LEU A 273 -7.34 -14.22 -4.09
N SER A 274 -8.44 -14.76 -3.57
CA SER A 274 -8.81 -16.16 -3.74
C SER A 274 -9.48 -16.45 -5.08
N LEU A 275 -9.81 -15.43 -5.88
CA LEU A 275 -10.40 -15.56 -7.21
C LEU A 275 -9.38 -15.22 -8.29
N LYS A 276 -9.22 -16.09 -9.29
CA LYS A 276 -8.24 -15.89 -10.38
C LYS A 276 -8.43 -14.56 -11.10
N LYS A 277 -9.66 -14.20 -11.43
CA LYS A 277 -9.94 -12.93 -12.13
C LYS A 277 -9.43 -11.73 -11.34
N ASP A 278 -9.74 -11.67 -10.06
CA ASP A 278 -9.35 -10.59 -9.17
C ASP A 278 -7.85 -10.62 -8.88
N TRP A 279 -7.25 -11.81 -8.77
CA TRP A 279 -5.81 -11.98 -8.70
C TRP A 279 -5.10 -11.35 -9.90
N LEU A 280 -5.50 -11.70 -11.13
CA LEU A 280 -4.88 -11.18 -12.36
C LEU A 280 -4.98 -9.65 -12.44
N GLU A 281 -6.10 -9.07 -12.01
CA GLU A 281 -6.25 -7.61 -11.95
C GLU A 281 -5.38 -6.97 -10.84
N ALA A 282 -5.33 -7.58 -9.65
CA ALA A 282 -4.54 -7.10 -8.52
C ALA A 282 -3.03 -7.16 -8.80
N THR A 283 -2.54 -8.27 -9.36
CA THR A 283 -1.12 -8.43 -9.72
C THR A 283 -0.74 -7.57 -10.91
N ARG A 284 -1.63 -7.36 -11.90
CA ARG A 284 -1.43 -6.34 -12.94
C ARG A 284 -1.23 -4.96 -12.33
N ALA A 285 -2.10 -4.56 -11.40
CA ALA A 285 -2.00 -3.26 -10.73
C ALA A 285 -0.70 -3.12 -9.92
N LEU A 286 -0.29 -4.16 -9.18
CA LEU A 286 0.96 -4.15 -8.40
C LEU A 286 2.20 -4.16 -9.30
N ALA A 287 2.24 -4.98 -10.35
CA ALA A 287 3.32 -5.01 -11.32
C ALA A 287 3.53 -3.63 -11.96
N ARG A 288 2.42 -3.03 -12.44
CA ARG A 288 2.41 -1.67 -12.97
C ARG A 288 2.89 -0.66 -11.94
N LEU A 289 2.45 -0.77 -10.68
CA LEU A 289 2.89 0.13 -9.61
C LEU A 289 4.40 0.05 -9.40
N PHE A 290 4.97 -1.16 -9.28
CA PHE A 290 6.40 -1.33 -9.11
C PHE A 290 7.19 -0.76 -10.29
N ARG A 291 6.79 -1.07 -11.52
CA ARG A 291 7.45 -0.50 -12.72
C ARG A 291 7.33 1.02 -12.77
N TYR A 292 6.15 1.56 -12.45
CA TYR A 292 5.92 3.01 -12.42
C TYR A 292 6.81 3.70 -11.37
N LEU A 293 6.87 3.15 -10.16
CA LEU A 293 7.71 3.66 -9.08
C LEU A 293 9.19 3.64 -9.46
N LEU A 294 9.67 2.57 -10.10
CA LEU A 294 11.10 2.36 -10.33
C LEU A 294 11.61 2.93 -11.66
N CYS A 295 10.72 3.31 -12.59
CA CYS A 295 11.10 3.97 -13.85
C CYS A 295 11.47 5.46 -13.70
N GLY A 296 11.41 6.03 -12.50
CA GLY A 296 11.77 7.42 -12.21
C GLY A 296 10.73 8.48 -12.61
N ARG A 297 9.62 8.08 -13.22
CA ARG A 297 8.51 9.00 -13.59
C ARG A 297 7.52 9.25 -12.45
N ALA A 298 7.49 8.38 -11.44
CA ALA A 298 6.66 8.55 -10.27
C ALA A 298 7.04 9.83 -9.51
N LYS A 299 6.04 10.60 -9.08
CA LYS A 299 6.24 11.82 -8.28
C LYS A 299 6.49 11.47 -6.82
N VAL A 300 7.45 10.60 -6.56
CA VAL A 300 7.80 10.12 -5.21
C VAL A 300 9.21 10.57 -4.88
N ALA A 301 9.34 11.56 -3.97
CA ALA A 301 10.62 12.20 -3.66
C ALA A 301 11.71 11.22 -3.22
N ALA A 302 11.37 10.12 -2.54
CA ALA A 302 12.33 9.09 -2.16
C ALA A 302 12.99 8.43 -3.38
N VAL A 303 12.20 8.05 -4.38
CA VAL A 303 12.69 7.47 -5.64
C VAL A 303 13.53 8.51 -6.40
N GLN A 304 12.96 9.70 -6.60
CA GLN A 304 13.63 10.77 -7.35
C GLN A 304 14.96 11.18 -6.69
N GLY A 305 15.02 11.20 -5.36
CA GLY A 305 16.22 11.56 -4.60
C GLY A 305 17.37 10.56 -4.81
N TYR A 306 17.09 9.26 -4.88
CA TYR A 306 18.13 8.26 -5.15
C TYR A 306 18.51 8.17 -6.61
N LEU A 307 17.56 8.22 -7.55
CA LEU A 307 17.86 8.18 -8.98
C LEU A 307 18.67 9.40 -9.45
N ASN A 308 18.45 10.56 -8.83
CA ASN A 308 19.18 11.79 -9.15
C ASN A 308 20.48 11.97 -8.33
N ARG A 309 20.83 11.03 -7.44
CA ARG A 309 22.07 11.12 -6.67
C ARG A 309 23.25 10.87 -7.62
N PRO A 310 24.24 11.77 -7.72
CA PRO A 310 25.44 11.45 -8.49
C PRO A 310 26.06 10.20 -7.89
N ALA A 311 26.42 9.24 -8.75
CA ALA A 311 27.15 8.05 -8.33
C ALA A 311 28.32 8.51 -7.46
N LYS A 312 28.38 8.04 -6.20
CA LYS A 312 29.56 8.30 -5.37
C LYS A 312 30.75 7.79 -6.17
N THR A 313 31.58 8.70 -6.64
CA THR A 313 32.92 8.38 -7.14
C THR A 313 33.55 7.52 -6.07
N ALA A 314 33.81 6.25 -6.41
CA ALA A 314 34.56 5.38 -5.53
C ALA A 314 35.92 6.04 -5.33
N GLU A 315 36.10 6.72 -4.19
CA GLU A 315 37.42 7.06 -3.69
C GLU A 315 38.13 5.72 -3.49
N LYS A 316 38.96 5.37 -4.47
CA LYS A 316 40.08 4.45 -4.28
C LYS A 316 40.97 5.07 -3.21
N SER A 317 40.77 4.70 -1.96
CA SER A 317 41.83 4.78 -0.97
C SER A 317 42.81 3.65 -1.26
N MET A 318 43.98 4.02 -1.79
CA MET A 318 45.22 3.25 -1.67
C MET A 318 45.57 3.03 -0.21
#